data_AF-A0AAQ1A6X7-F1
#
_entry.id   AF-A0AAQ1A6X7-F1
#
_cell.length_a   1.000
_cell.length_b   1.000
_cell.length_c   1.000
_cell.angle_alpha   90.00
_cell.angle_beta   90.00
_cell.angle_gamma   90.00
#
_symmetry.space_group_name_H-M   'P 1'
#
loop_
_entity.id
_entity.type
_entity.pdbx_description
1 polymer ?
#
loop_
_entity_poly.entity_id
_entity_poly.type
_entity_poly.pdbx_seq_one_letter_code
_entity_poly.pdbx_strand_id
1 'polypeptide(L)'
;MKVNIFLIPDSFNFGKDIEEILSDVNIFNILKDKMASDFVTFSLCSDFYNKIAPELYTASMDSGWAMSKFYDGINNVNTEEIDSVDTLVLANNDNPEYFERWIGIYTPIDINLSQLKEEAKVKCENSLVKFCTNTLAKNKREHSEYSFDIQQIYKNLIFLENPQHDKYKTFDSIRKMDGGYRNFQGAISKFLCFANSYNIIPHNSQTNIDNMCAFLDFPVTPEGKGKNKRKIKALKRDFLIDGVVYENVNCEYHYKLERYDDSNGKGTYYFNRIYFGFFNRIDPENPKISIAHIGEHL
;
A
#
# COMPACT_ATOMS: atom_id res chain seq x y z
N MET A 1 -15.10 -1.12 1.34
CA MET A 1 -14.61 -2.25 0.53
C MET A 1 -13.12 -2.49 0.76
N LYS A 2 -12.78 -3.59 1.45
CA LYS A 2 -11.40 -4.03 1.72
C LYS A 2 -10.97 -5.06 0.66
N VAL A 3 -9.78 -5.66 0.78
CA VAL A 3 -9.30 -6.62 -0.23
C VAL A 3 -9.00 -7.99 0.36
N ASN A 4 -9.16 -9.03 -0.48
CA ASN A 4 -8.72 -10.39 -0.20
C ASN A 4 -7.88 -10.90 -1.38
N ILE A 5 -6.67 -11.35 -1.12
CA ILE A 5 -5.78 -11.90 -2.16
C ILE A 5 -5.82 -13.41 -2.08
N PHE A 6 -6.38 -14.02 -3.11
CA PHE A 6 -6.50 -15.46 -3.21
C PHE A 6 -5.23 -16.09 -3.76
N LEU A 7 -4.84 -17.20 -3.17
CA LEU A 7 -3.92 -18.15 -3.76
C LEU A 7 -4.76 -19.30 -4.33
N ILE A 8 -4.55 -19.55 -5.61
CA ILE A 8 -5.10 -20.72 -6.30
C ILE A 8 -3.95 -21.71 -6.56
N PRO A 9 -4.20 -22.98 -6.88
CA PRO A 9 -3.14 -23.94 -7.20
C PRO A 9 -2.14 -23.39 -8.23
N ASP A 10 -2.64 -22.74 -9.27
CA ASP A 10 -1.82 -22.15 -10.34
C ASP A 10 -1.00 -20.92 -9.90
N SER A 11 -1.12 -20.47 -8.64
CA SER A 11 -0.27 -19.42 -8.07
C SER A 11 1.18 -19.90 -7.84
N PHE A 12 1.45 -21.20 -7.95
CA PHE A 12 2.79 -21.79 -7.81
C PHE A 12 3.12 -22.66 -9.02
N ASN A 13 4.40 -22.66 -9.43
CA ASN A 13 4.86 -23.49 -10.53
C ASN A 13 5.41 -24.82 -10.01
N PHE A 14 4.57 -25.85 -9.99
CA PHE A 14 4.96 -27.19 -9.55
C PHE A 14 5.80 -27.98 -10.56
N GLY A 15 6.08 -27.42 -11.75
CA GLY A 15 7.02 -28.00 -12.70
C GLY A 15 8.50 -27.75 -12.35
N LYS A 16 8.77 -27.00 -11.27
CA LYS A 16 10.12 -26.70 -10.78
C LYS A 16 10.59 -27.74 -9.76
N ASP A 17 11.89 -27.70 -9.46
CA ASP A 17 12.46 -28.46 -8.33
C ASP A 17 11.89 -27.95 -7.00
N ILE A 18 11.80 -28.85 -6.01
CA ILE A 18 11.18 -28.55 -4.72
C ILE A 18 11.80 -27.35 -3.99
N GLU A 19 13.11 -27.12 -4.13
CA GLU A 19 13.80 -25.97 -3.53
C GLU A 19 13.29 -24.64 -4.10
N GLU A 20 13.02 -24.58 -5.41
CA GLU A 20 12.48 -23.39 -6.06
C GLU A 20 11.02 -23.15 -5.67
N ILE A 21 10.21 -24.23 -5.59
CA ILE A 21 8.82 -24.15 -5.11
C ILE A 21 8.79 -23.57 -3.69
N LEU A 22 9.65 -24.06 -2.79
CA LEU A 22 9.73 -23.56 -1.42
C LEU A 22 10.27 -22.12 -1.35
N SER A 23 11.13 -21.72 -2.28
CA SER A 23 11.55 -20.33 -2.44
C SER A 23 10.38 -19.42 -2.82
N ASP A 24 9.52 -19.85 -3.75
CA ASP A 24 8.31 -19.10 -4.14
C ASP A 24 7.34 -18.95 -2.96
N VAL A 25 7.17 -19.99 -2.15
CA VAL A 25 6.38 -19.94 -0.91
C VAL A 25 6.98 -18.93 0.08
N ASN A 26 8.31 -18.89 0.22
CA ASN A 26 8.97 -17.91 1.08
C ASN A 26 8.77 -16.46 0.58
N ILE A 27 8.84 -16.23 -0.73
CA ILE A 27 8.56 -14.92 -1.35
C ILE A 27 7.12 -14.49 -1.03
N PHE A 28 6.16 -15.40 -1.18
CA PHE A 28 4.77 -15.16 -0.80
C PHE A 28 4.64 -14.78 0.69
N ASN A 29 5.30 -15.51 1.60
CA ASN A 29 5.24 -15.22 3.03
C ASN A 29 5.79 -13.86 3.40
N ILE A 30 6.93 -13.46 2.81
CA ILE A 30 7.48 -12.12 3.03
C ILE A 30 6.47 -11.05 2.60
N LEU A 31 5.78 -11.23 1.48
CA LEU A 31 4.72 -10.33 1.04
C LEU A 31 3.54 -10.33 2.00
N LYS A 32 3.04 -11.52 2.38
CA LYS A 32 1.92 -11.70 3.31
C LYS A 32 2.20 -11.01 4.63
N ASP A 33 3.32 -11.32 5.27
CA ASP A 33 3.65 -10.82 6.60
C ASP A 33 3.83 -9.30 6.62
N LYS A 34 4.35 -8.74 5.53
CA LYS A 34 4.46 -7.29 5.37
C LYS A 34 3.11 -6.60 5.19
N MET A 35 2.20 -7.22 4.43
CA MET A 35 1.00 -6.53 3.90
C MET A 35 -0.30 -6.91 4.62
N ALA A 36 -0.36 -8.06 5.27
CA ALA A 36 -1.54 -8.53 6.00
C ALA A 36 -1.98 -7.49 7.05
N SER A 37 -3.28 -7.21 7.06
CA SER A 37 -3.89 -6.19 7.91
C SER A 37 -5.41 -6.36 7.89
N ASP A 38 -6.14 -5.53 8.63
CA ASP A 38 -7.60 -5.54 8.52
C ASP A 38 -8.05 -5.20 7.09
N PHE A 39 -7.29 -4.38 6.37
CA PHE A 39 -7.56 -4.02 4.98
C PHE A 39 -7.21 -5.12 3.98
N VAL A 40 -6.07 -5.79 4.15
CA VAL A 40 -5.56 -6.82 3.22
C VAL A 40 -5.54 -8.18 3.91
N THR A 41 -6.37 -9.10 3.42
CA THR A 41 -6.32 -10.51 3.82
C THR A 41 -5.79 -11.38 2.70
N PHE A 42 -5.33 -12.59 3.05
CA PHE A 42 -4.90 -13.61 2.11
C PHE A 42 -5.71 -14.87 2.37
N SER A 43 -6.13 -15.54 1.30
CA SER A 43 -6.99 -16.73 1.38
C SER A 43 -6.61 -17.80 0.36
N LEU A 44 -6.95 -19.04 0.66
CA LEU A 44 -6.87 -20.18 -0.26
C LEU A 44 -8.28 -20.50 -0.77
N CYS A 45 -8.37 -20.98 -2.01
CA CYS A 45 -9.61 -21.58 -2.50
C CYS A 45 -9.85 -22.97 -1.89
N SER A 46 -11.11 -23.42 -1.88
CA SER A 46 -11.54 -24.67 -1.23
C SER A 46 -10.89 -25.93 -1.81
N ASP A 47 -10.47 -25.89 -3.07
CA ASP A 47 -9.81 -26.97 -3.79
C ASP A 47 -8.28 -26.86 -3.79
N PHE A 48 -7.71 -25.88 -3.09
CA PHE A 48 -6.26 -25.60 -3.10
C PHE A 48 -5.44 -26.83 -2.72
N TYR A 49 -5.62 -27.35 -1.50
CA TYR A 49 -4.83 -28.47 -0.98
C TYR A 49 -5.00 -29.77 -1.81
N ASN A 50 -6.22 -30.03 -2.28
CA ASN A 50 -6.53 -31.23 -3.07
C ASN A 50 -5.79 -31.24 -4.41
N LYS A 51 -5.59 -30.07 -5.02
CA LYS A 51 -4.90 -29.94 -6.32
C LYS A 51 -3.39 -29.91 -6.19
N ILE A 52 -2.83 -29.34 -5.11
CA ILE A 52 -1.36 -29.24 -4.95
C ILE A 52 -0.72 -30.52 -4.41
N ALA A 53 -1.45 -31.34 -3.65
CA ALA A 53 -0.85 -32.53 -3.03
C ALA A 53 -0.26 -33.50 -4.06
N PRO A 54 -0.97 -33.89 -5.16
CA PRO A 54 -0.41 -34.73 -6.21
C PRO A 54 0.82 -34.13 -6.91
N GLU A 55 0.86 -32.80 -7.06
CA GLU A 55 1.96 -32.09 -7.69
C GLU A 55 3.23 -32.14 -6.83
N LEU A 56 3.10 -31.92 -5.52
CA LEU A 56 4.20 -32.02 -4.56
C LEU A 56 4.77 -33.45 -4.46
N TYR A 57 3.93 -34.48 -4.62
CA TYR A 57 4.40 -35.87 -4.70
C TYR A 57 5.32 -36.11 -5.91
N THR A 58 5.09 -35.39 -7.01
CA THR A 58 5.85 -35.56 -8.25
C THR A 58 7.15 -34.75 -8.22
N ALA A 59 7.14 -33.59 -7.56
CA ALA A 59 8.28 -32.67 -7.50
C ALA A 59 9.40 -33.11 -6.53
N SER A 60 9.19 -34.11 -5.67
CA SER A 60 10.19 -34.57 -4.70
C SER A 60 10.13 -36.08 -4.44
N MET A 61 11.29 -36.74 -4.40
CA MET A 61 11.41 -38.14 -3.96
C MET A 61 11.07 -38.31 -2.46
N ASP A 62 11.31 -37.29 -1.65
CA ASP A 62 10.85 -37.20 -0.26
C ASP A 62 9.61 -36.30 -0.20
N SER A 63 8.49 -36.88 -0.59
CA SER A 63 7.19 -36.19 -0.65
C SER A 63 6.66 -35.80 0.73
N GLY A 64 6.96 -36.58 1.77
CA GLY A 64 6.56 -36.28 3.15
C GLY A 64 7.21 -35.00 3.66
N TRP A 65 8.52 -34.85 3.45
CA TRP A 65 9.24 -33.62 3.78
C TRP A 65 8.74 -32.42 2.97
N ALA A 66 8.56 -32.59 1.65
CA ALA A 66 8.09 -31.54 0.74
C ALA A 66 6.72 -30.98 1.13
N MET A 67 5.75 -31.88 1.41
CA MET A 67 4.41 -31.49 1.88
C MET A 67 4.48 -30.75 3.21
N SER A 68 5.25 -31.25 4.17
CA SER A 68 5.41 -30.58 5.47
C SER A 68 5.93 -29.16 5.29
N LYS A 69 6.99 -28.96 4.50
CA LYS A 69 7.57 -27.64 4.28
C LYS A 69 6.65 -26.68 3.53
N PHE A 70 5.94 -27.19 2.52
CA PHE A 70 5.00 -26.37 1.77
C PHE A 70 3.83 -25.93 2.65
N TYR A 71 3.25 -26.84 3.44
CA TYR A 71 2.12 -26.52 4.33
C TYR A 71 2.53 -25.65 5.52
N ASP A 72 3.72 -25.88 6.10
CA ASP A 72 4.29 -24.97 7.10
C ASP A 72 4.48 -23.57 6.50
N GLY A 73 4.88 -23.48 5.23
CA GLY A 73 5.03 -22.23 4.52
C GLY A 73 3.71 -21.50 4.29
N ILE A 74 2.64 -22.18 3.89
CA ILE A 74 1.32 -21.54 3.65
C ILE A 74 0.44 -21.56 4.92
N ASN A 75 1.06 -21.64 6.10
CA ASN A 75 0.31 -21.62 7.34
C ASN A 75 -0.39 -20.26 7.56
N ASN A 76 -1.44 -20.27 8.39
CA ASN A 76 -2.20 -19.07 8.77
C ASN A 76 -2.83 -18.30 7.59
N VAL A 77 -3.09 -18.99 6.47
CA VAL A 77 -3.92 -18.48 5.37
C VAL A 77 -5.27 -19.17 5.45
N ASN A 78 -6.35 -18.39 5.50
CA ASN A 78 -7.70 -18.96 5.62
C ASN A 78 -8.09 -19.70 4.34
N THR A 79 -8.78 -20.82 4.44
CA THR A 79 -9.43 -21.46 3.29
C THR A 79 -10.87 -20.97 3.21
N GLU A 80 -11.26 -20.46 2.06
CA GLU A 80 -12.61 -19.98 1.79
C GLU A 80 -13.43 -21.04 1.03
N GLU A 81 -14.75 -20.99 1.15
CA GLU A 81 -15.68 -21.91 0.50
C GLU A 81 -15.96 -21.52 -0.97
N ILE A 82 -14.90 -21.24 -1.72
CA ILE A 82 -14.95 -20.96 -3.16
C ILE A 82 -13.79 -21.66 -3.86
N ASP A 83 -14.07 -22.34 -4.95
CA ASP A 83 -13.04 -23.05 -5.70
C ASP A 83 -12.22 -22.12 -6.61
N SER A 84 -11.08 -22.62 -7.08
CA SER A 84 -10.16 -21.89 -7.94
C SER A 84 -10.78 -21.37 -9.25
N VAL A 85 -11.76 -22.07 -9.82
CA VAL A 85 -12.39 -21.70 -11.10
C VAL A 85 -13.33 -20.53 -10.90
N ASP A 86 -14.22 -20.62 -9.91
CA ASP A 86 -15.15 -19.56 -9.56
C ASP A 86 -14.40 -18.32 -9.05
N THR A 87 -13.31 -18.51 -8.31
CA THR A 87 -12.43 -17.41 -7.87
C THR A 87 -11.85 -16.64 -9.06
N LEU A 88 -11.37 -17.35 -10.10
CA LEU A 88 -10.86 -16.72 -11.33
C LEU A 88 -11.95 -15.96 -12.09
N VAL A 89 -13.17 -16.52 -12.17
CA VAL A 89 -14.32 -15.84 -12.80
C VAL A 89 -14.67 -14.57 -12.05
N LEU A 90 -14.83 -14.64 -10.73
CA LEU A 90 -15.14 -13.48 -9.89
C LEU A 90 -14.05 -12.39 -9.99
N ALA A 91 -12.77 -12.77 -9.98
CA ALA A 91 -11.67 -11.82 -10.03
C ALA A 91 -11.66 -11.02 -11.33
N ASN A 92 -12.20 -11.57 -12.43
CA ASN A 92 -12.32 -10.90 -13.71
C ASN A 92 -13.49 -9.89 -13.77
N ASN A 93 -14.52 -10.02 -12.93
CA ASN A 93 -15.67 -9.12 -12.94
C ASN A 93 -15.31 -7.66 -12.66
N ASP A 94 -16.07 -6.71 -13.20
CA ASP A 94 -15.87 -5.27 -12.98
C ASP A 94 -15.89 -4.89 -11.50
N ASN A 95 -16.74 -5.57 -10.72
CA ASN A 95 -16.81 -5.51 -9.26
C ASN A 95 -16.47 -6.90 -8.72
N PRO A 96 -15.17 -7.21 -8.50
CA PRO A 96 -14.72 -8.55 -8.12
C PRO A 96 -14.94 -8.78 -6.63
N GLU A 97 -16.19 -8.82 -6.16
CA GLU A 97 -16.52 -8.86 -4.73
C GLU A 97 -16.85 -10.27 -4.25
N TYR A 98 -16.28 -10.65 -3.10
CA TYR A 98 -16.60 -11.86 -2.34
C TYR A 98 -16.51 -11.54 -0.84
N PHE A 99 -17.59 -11.81 -0.09
CA PHE A 99 -17.73 -11.45 1.34
C PHE A 99 -17.27 -10.01 1.66
N GLU A 100 -17.85 -9.02 0.98
CA GLU A 100 -17.58 -7.58 1.19
C GLU A 100 -16.10 -7.17 1.01
N ARG A 101 -15.34 -7.99 0.27
CA ARG A 101 -13.96 -7.72 -0.12
C ARG A 101 -13.77 -7.86 -1.61
N TRP A 102 -12.96 -6.98 -2.18
CA TRP A 102 -12.51 -7.13 -3.56
C TRP A 102 -11.41 -8.18 -3.64
N ILE A 103 -11.55 -9.08 -4.61
CA ILE A 103 -10.65 -10.21 -4.76
C ILE A 103 -9.61 -9.94 -5.84
N GLY A 104 -8.36 -10.25 -5.51
CA GLY A 104 -7.25 -10.34 -6.45
C GLY A 104 -6.63 -11.73 -6.36
N ILE A 105 -5.87 -12.12 -7.37
CA ILE A 105 -5.17 -13.41 -7.39
C ILE A 105 -3.68 -13.17 -7.23
N TYR A 106 -3.03 -13.90 -6.33
CA TYR A 106 -1.58 -13.92 -6.25
C TYR A 106 -1.01 -14.66 -7.47
N THR A 107 -0.22 -13.95 -8.27
CA THR A 107 0.40 -14.47 -9.49
C THR A 107 1.85 -13.98 -9.55
N PRO A 108 2.82 -14.74 -9.06
CA PRO A 108 4.23 -14.33 -9.11
C PRO A 108 4.70 -14.12 -10.57
N ILE A 109 5.83 -13.44 -10.75
CA ILE A 109 6.26 -12.88 -12.04
C ILE A 109 6.38 -13.94 -13.15
N ASP A 110 6.74 -15.16 -12.78
CA ASP A 110 6.95 -16.32 -13.64
C ASP A 110 5.68 -17.12 -13.94
N ILE A 111 4.56 -16.79 -13.29
CA ILE A 111 3.25 -17.37 -13.53
C ILE A 111 2.44 -16.46 -14.45
N ASN A 112 2.00 -17.02 -15.58
CA ASN A 112 1.13 -16.33 -16.52
C ASN A 112 -0.28 -16.92 -16.55
N LEU A 113 -1.21 -16.27 -15.85
CA LEU A 113 -2.65 -16.52 -15.97
C LEU A 113 -3.25 -15.60 -17.04
N SER A 114 -3.15 -15.98 -18.31
CA SER A 114 -3.61 -15.16 -19.45
C SER A 114 -5.12 -14.88 -19.43
N GLN A 115 -5.90 -15.75 -18.78
CA GLN A 115 -7.33 -15.61 -18.57
C GLN A 115 -7.72 -14.53 -17.54
N LEU A 116 -6.77 -14.02 -16.76
CA LEU A 116 -7.01 -13.03 -15.72
C LEU A 116 -6.63 -11.63 -16.21
N LYS A 117 -7.49 -10.63 -15.97
CA LYS A 117 -7.17 -9.22 -16.24
C LYS A 117 -5.97 -8.77 -15.42
N GLU A 118 -5.15 -7.87 -15.97
CA GLU A 118 -3.93 -7.42 -15.29
C GLU A 118 -4.20 -6.73 -13.96
N GLU A 119 -5.34 -6.04 -13.82
CA GLU A 119 -5.69 -5.36 -12.56
C GLU A 119 -5.98 -6.34 -11.42
N ALA A 120 -6.34 -7.59 -11.72
CA ALA A 120 -6.60 -8.62 -10.72
C ALA A 120 -5.34 -9.42 -10.36
N LYS A 121 -4.23 -9.24 -11.09
CA LYS A 121 -2.95 -9.92 -10.85
C LYS A 121 -2.13 -9.21 -9.78
N VAL A 122 -1.92 -9.87 -8.65
CA VAL A 122 -1.05 -9.41 -7.57
C VAL A 122 0.26 -10.21 -7.61
N LYS A 123 1.32 -9.59 -8.14
CA LYS A 123 2.62 -10.22 -8.38
C LYS A 123 3.64 -9.94 -7.28
N CYS A 124 3.48 -8.81 -6.61
CA CYS A 124 4.42 -8.27 -5.63
C CYS A 124 3.75 -7.15 -4.82
N GLU A 125 4.48 -6.58 -3.86
CA GLU A 125 4.01 -5.45 -3.07
C GLU A 125 3.48 -4.28 -3.92
N ASN A 126 4.20 -3.90 -4.98
CA ASN A 126 3.81 -2.77 -5.82
C ASN A 126 2.47 -3.00 -6.54
N SER A 127 2.20 -4.22 -7.01
CA SER A 127 0.92 -4.55 -7.65
C SER A 127 -0.20 -4.68 -6.62
N LEU A 128 0.10 -5.19 -5.42
CA LEU A 128 -0.84 -5.22 -4.30
C LEU A 128 -1.25 -3.80 -3.86
N VAL A 129 -0.28 -2.90 -3.67
CA VAL A 129 -0.55 -1.50 -3.31
C VAL A 129 -1.39 -0.80 -4.38
N LYS A 130 -1.13 -1.06 -5.67
CA LYS A 130 -1.96 -0.56 -6.77
C LYS A 130 -3.38 -1.12 -6.72
N PHE A 131 -3.55 -2.42 -6.48
CA PHE A 131 -4.86 -3.05 -6.33
C PHE A 131 -5.65 -2.45 -5.16
N CYS A 132 -5.02 -2.29 -4.00
CA CYS A 132 -5.60 -1.62 -2.83
C CYS A 132 -5.98 -0.16 -3.12
N THR A 133 -5.10 0.58 -3.79
CA THR A 133 -5.33 1.98 -4.18
C THR A 133 -6.52 2.12 -5.13
N ASN A 134 -6.64 1.23 -6.11
CA ASN A 134 -7.79 1.18 -7.02
C ASN A 134 -9.08 0.83 -6.28
N THR A 135 -9.01 -0.10 -5.33
CA THR A 135 -10.15 -0.46 -4.47
C THR A 135 -10.59 0.75 -3.63
N LEU A 136 -9.66 1.51 -3.03
CA LEU A 136 -9.96 2.75 -2.33
C LEU A 136 -10.60 3.79 -3.25
N ALA A 137 -10.05 4.01 -4.44
CA ALA A 137 -10.54 5.05 -5.37
C ALA A 137 -11.97 4.76 -5.87
N LYS A 138 -12.29 3.48 -6.12
CA LYS A 138 -13.62 3.07 -6.62
C LYS A 138 -14.68 2.94 -5.54
N ASN A 139 -14.28 2.88 -4.27
CA ASN A 139 -15.19 2.70 -3.14
C ASN A 139 -15.10 3.88 -2.17
N LYS A 140 -16.10 4.75 -2.20
CA LYS A 140 -16.20 5.93 -1.32
C LYS A 140 -16.21 5.50 0.15
N ARG A 141 -15.54 6.29 1.00
CA ARG A 141 -15.38 6.03 2.43
C ARG A 141 -15.58 7.29 3.25
N GLU A 142 -15.90 7.11 4.52
CA GLU A 142 -15.82 8.19 5.48
C GLU A 142 -14.37 8.51 5.83
N HIS A 143 -14.12 9.74 6.29
CA HIS A 143 -12.75 10.23 6.50
C HIS A 143 -11.96 9.35 7.48
N SER A 144 -12.58 8.91 8.58
CA SER A 144 -11.91 8.13 9.61
C SER A 144 -11.49 6.75 9.12
N GLU A 145 -12.35 6.11 8.32
CA GLU A 145 -12.07 4.81 7.69
C GLU A 145 -10.93 4.95 6.68
N TYR A 146 -10.97 5.99 5.85
CA TYR A 146 -9.90 6.21 4.87
C TYR A 146 -8.56 6.50 5.54
N SER A 147 -8.52 7.39 6.54
CA SER A 147 -7.31 7.69 7.32
C SER A 147 -6.72 6.44 7.96
N PHE A 148 -7.57 5.52 8.44
CA PHE A 148 -7.12 4.24 8.98
C PHE A 148 -6.60 3.27 7.91
N ASP A 149 -7.29 3.19 6.77
CA ASP A 149 -6.98 2.24 5.71
C ASP A 149 -5.70 2.58 4.93
N ILE A 150 -5.44 3.87 4.64
CA ILE A 150 -4.22 4.27 3.93
C ILE A 150 -2.94 3.90 4.69
N GLN A 151 -2.98 3.91 6.02
CA GLN A 151 -1.85 3.49 6.87
C GLN A 151 -1.59 1.99 6.76
N GLN A 152 -2.63 1.19 6.52
CA GLN A 152 -2.50 -0.25 6.33
C GLN A 152 -2.00 -0.61 4.93
N ILE A 153 -2.27 0.23 3.93
CA ILE A 153 -1.88 -0.02 2.54
C ILE A 153 -0.45 0.44 2.26
N TYR A 154 -0.09 1.65 2.68
CA TYR A 154 1.18 2.29 2.29
C TYR A 154 2.29 2.05 3.33
N LYS A 155 2.71 0.79 3.46
CA LYS A 155 3.64 0.31 4.51
C LYS A 155 5.06 0.89 4.46
N ASN A 156 5.48 1.49 3.35
CA ASN A 156 6.80 2.13 3.25
C ASN A 156 6.78 3.60 3.71
N LEU A 157 5.60 4.16 3.98
CA LEU A 157 5.43 5.50 4.51
C LEU A 157 5.36 5.48 6.04
N ILE A 158 5.84 6.54 6.67
CA ILE A 158 5.70 6.77 8.11
C ILE A 158 4.60 7.81 8.31
N PHE A 159 3.43 7.41 8.79
CA PHE A 159 2.36 8.35 9.08
C PHE A 159 2.55 8.97 10.47
N LEU A 160 2.18 10.23 10.64
CA LEU A 160 2.21 10.88 11.94
C LEU A 160 1.19 10.21 12.84
N GLU A 161 1.69 9.52 13.86
CA GLU A 161 0.92 9.00 14.97
C GLU A 161 1.78 9.20 16.23
N ASN A 162 1.27 9.98 17.17
CA ASN A 162 1.89 10.29 18.46
C ASN A 162 0.79 10.73 19.44
N PRO A 163 0.02 9.78 20.00
CA PRO A 163 -1.13 10.10 20.86
C PRO A 163 -0.76 10.91 22.12
N GLN A 164 0.52 10.88 22.51
CA GLN A 164 1.07 11.60 23.65
C GLN A 164 1.41 13.07 23.33
N HIS A 165 1.49 13.47 22.06
CA HIS A 165 1.78 14.85 21.70
C HIS A 165 0.56 15.76 21.95
N ASP A 166 0.74 16.91 22.59
CA ASP A 166 -0.36 17.80 23.02
C ASP A 166 -1.24 18.31 21.85
N LYS A 167 -0.59 18.71 20.75
CA LYS A 167 -1.26 19.33 19.59
C LYS A 167 -1.38 18.46 18.34
N TYR A 168 -0.33 17.73 17.95
CA TYR A 168 -0.23 17.03 16.68
C TYR A 168 -0.20 15.51 16.91
N LYS A 169 -1.35 14.96 17.27
CA LYS A 169 -1.46 13.54 17.65
C LYS A 169 -1.45 12.59 16.47
N THR A 170 -2.07 12.99 15.37
CA THR A 170 -2.23 12.15 14.18
C THR A 170 -2.32 13.05 12.95
N PHE A 171 -2.07 12.50 11.76
CA PHE A 171 -2.26 13.23 10.50
C PHE A 171 -3.74 13.36 10.09
N ASP A 172 -4.71 12.80 10.83
CA ASP A 172 -6.16 12.79 10.55
C ASP A 172 -6.85 14.18 10.66
N SER A 173 -6.24 15.18 10.04
CA SER A 173 -6.85 16.46 9.70
C SER A 173 -7.64 16.42 8.39
N ILE A 174 -7.73 15.25 7.74
CA ILE A 174 -8.39 15.05 6.44
C ILE A 174 -9.84 15.54 6.47
N ARG A 175 -10.53 15.36 7.61
CA ARG A 175 -11.90 15.83 7.83
C ARG A 175 -12.08 17.35 7.71
N LYS A 176 -10.99 18.12 7.81
CA LYS A 176 -11.02 19.59 7.77
C LYS A 176 -10.75 20.16 6.38
N MET A 177 -10.45 19.34 5.37
CA MET A 177 -10.10 19.83 4.04
C MET A 177 -11.18 20.72 3.42
N ASP A 178 -10.79 21.92 2.99
CA ASP A 178 -11.67 22.84 2.27
C ASP A 178 -12.07 22.23 0.92
N GLY A 179 -13.33 22.38 0.53
CA GLY A 179 -13.88 21.70 -0.62
C GLY A 179 -14.04 20.17 -0.47
N GLY A 180 -13.76 19.62 0.71
CA GLY A 180 -14.16 18.27 1.11
C GLY A 180 -13.25 17.14 0.64
N TYR A 181 -12.94 16.23 1.55
CA TYR A 181 -12.07 15.07 1.35
C TYR A 181 -12.45 14.22 0.11
N ARG A 182 -13.74 13.93 -0.10
CA ARG A 182 -14.20 13.06 -1.21
C ARG A 182 -13.78 13.60 -2.59
N ASN A 183 -13.59 14.91 -2.72
CA ASN A 183 -13.18 15.55 -3.98
C ASN A 183 -11.66 15.52 -4.23
N PHE A 184 -10.88 15.03 -3.25
CA PHE A 184 -9.43 14.91 -3.32
C PHE A 184 -8.92 13.51 -2.99
N GLN A 185 -9.81 12.56 -2.69
CA GLN A 185 -9.46 11.20 -2.33
C GLN A 185 -8.60 10.53 -3.41
N GLY A 186 -8.87 10.82 -4.69
CA GLY A 186 -8.09 10.31 -5.82
C GLY A 186 -6.67 10.85 -5.81
N ALA A 187 -6.50 12.17 -5.76
CA ALA A 187 -5.20 12.82 -5.68
C ALA A 187 -4.38 12.40 -4.45
N ILE A 188 -5.01 12.26 -3.27
CA ILE A 188 -4.34 11.79 -2.06
C ILE A 188 -3.82 10.35 -2.27
N SER A 189 -4.69 9.44 -2.72
CA SER A 189 -4.32 8.04 -2.90
C SER A 189 -3.23 7.88 -3.97
N LYS A 190 -3.29 8.66 -5.06
CA LYS A 190 -2.26 8.71 -6.10
C LYS A 190 -0.90 9.14 -5.53
N PHE A 191 -0.87 10.23 -4.76
CA PHE A 191 0.35 10.71 -4.13
C PHE A 191 0.95 9.67 -3.19
N LEU A 192 0.15 9.08 -2.31
CA LEU A 192 0.63 8.08 -1.35
C LEU A 192 1.10 6.80 -2.05
N CYS A 193 0.41 6.35 -3.09
CA CYS A 193 0.85 5.22 -3.91
C CYS A 193 2.20 5.50 -4.58
N PHE A 194 2.37 6.68 -5.16
CA PHE A 194 3.65 7.09 -5.75
C PHE A 194 4.75 7.12 -4.69
N ALA A 195 4.52 7.83 -3.58
CA ALA A 195 5.47 8.01 -2.48
C ALA A 195 5.88 6.66 -1.85
N ASN A 196 4.95 5.71 -1.72
CA ASN A 196 5.22 4.38 -1.15
C ASN A 196 6.21 3.55 -1.99
N SER A 197 6.27 3.82 -3.30
CA SER A 197 7.18 3.13 -4.23
C SER A 197 8.40 3.96 -4.63
N TYR A 198 8.51 5.18 -4.11
CA TYR A 198 9.54 6.12 -4.51
C TYR A 198 10.88 5.78 -3.84
N ASN A 199 11.91 5.56 -4.65
CA ASN A 199 13.27 5.35 -4.15
C ASN A 199 13.92 6.71 -3.86
N ILE A 200 14.10 7.03 -2.58
CA ILE A 200 14.66 8.31 -2.14
C ILE A 200 16.16 8.33 -2.37
N ILE A 201 16.67 9.41 -2.98
CA ILE A 201 18.11 9.70 -3.06
C ILE A 201 18.55 10.29 -1.71
N PRO A 202 19.37 9.58 -0.91
CA PRO A 202 19.75 10.06 0.41
C PRO A 202 20.43 11.44 0.35
N HIS A 203 20.14 12.28 1.35
CA HIS A 203 20.74 13.62 1.52
C HIS A 203 20.55 14.62 0.36
N ASN A 204 19.74 14.30 -0.66
CA ASN A 204 19.49 15.17 -1.80
C ASN A 204 18.01 15.50 -1.95
N SER A 205 17.47 16.30 -1.03
CA SER A 205 16.05 16.64 -1.04
C SER A 205 15.62 17.35 -2.32
N GLN A 206 16.45 18.22 -2.90
CA GLN A 206 16.06 18.98 -4.08
C GLN A 206 15.82 18.08 -5.29
N THR A 207 16.76 17.20 -5.62
CA THR A 207 16.57 16.23 -6.72
C THR A 207 15.38 15.31 -6.47
N ASN A 208 15.16 14.90 -5.21
CA ASN A 208 13.96 14.13 -4.89
C ASN A 208 12.69 14.91 -5.25
N ILE A 209 12.57 16.17 -4.80
CA ILE A 209 11.40 17.02 -5.09
C ILE A 209 11.22 17.25 -6.60
N ASP A 210 12.30 17.53 -7.33
CA ASP A 210 12.25 17.73 -8.78
C ASP A 210 11.72 16.48 -9.49
N ASN A 211 12.18 15.30 -9.08
CA ASN A 211 11.67 14.03 -9.58
C ASN A 211 10.19 13.84 -9.23
N MET A 212 9.78 14.07 -7.98
CA MET A 212 8.37 13.94 -7.58
C MET A 212 7.46 14.87 -8.40
N CYS A 213 7.88 16.12 -8.64
CA CYS A 213 7.18 17.08 -9.50
C CYS A 213 7.00 16.61 -10.94
N ALA A 214 7.97 15.89 -11.49
CA ALA A 214 7.90 15.41 -12.86
C ALA A 214 6.86 14.29 -13.06
N PHE A 215 6.50 13.57 -11.98
CA PHE A 215 5.59 12.41 -12.05
C PHE A 215 4.20 12.66 -11.47
N LEU A 216 4.01 13.72 -10.69
CA LEU A 216 2.75 13.97 -9.97
C LEU A 216 1.92 15.08 -10.61
N ASP A 217 0.60 14.91 -10.54
CA ASP A 217 -0.38 15.83 -11.15
C ASP A 217 -0.37 17.26 -10.56
N PHE A 218 0.03 17.39 -9.29
CA PHE A 218 0.10 18.66 -8.57
C PHE A 218 1.54 19.02 -8.20
N PRO A 219 1.86 20.31 -8.04
CA PRO A 219 3.22 20.69 -7.70
C PRO A 219 3.59 20.22 -6.30
N VAL A 220 4.78 19.63 -6.20
CA VAL A 220 5.48 19.41 -4.94
C VAL A 220 6.43 20.58 -4.76
N THR A 221 6.39 21.27 -3.62
CA THR A 221 7.38 22.32 -3.39
C THR A 221 8.02 22.17 -2.02
N PRO A 222 9.26 22.66 -1.83
CA PRO A 222 9.67 23.05 -0.49
C PRO A 222 8.73 24.16 0.02
N GLU A 223 8.77 24.41 1.32
CA GLU A 223 8.07 25.53 1.93
C GLU A 223 8.28 26.83 1.12
N GLY A 224 7.19 27.55 0.87
CA GLY A 224 7.24 28.80 0.08
C GLY A 224 8.00 29.93 0.79
N LYS A 225 8.04 31.10 0.15
CA LYS A 225 8.72 32.36 0.58
C LYS A 225 8.39 32.86 2.02
N GLY A 226 7.53 32.18 2.77
CA GLY A 226 7.14 32.48 4.15
C GLY A 226 8.03 31.88 5.24
N LYS A 227 9.07 31.10 4.90
CA LYS A 227 9.99 30.45 5.86
C LYS A 227 10.55 31.41 6.93
N ASN A 228 10.81 32.66 6.55
CA ASN A 228 11.35 33.70 7.43
C ASN A 228 10.31 34.32 8.39
N LYS A 229 9.02 34.05 8.19
CA LYS A 229 7.91 34.60 8.99
C LYS A 229 7.30 33.59 9.97
N ARG A 230 7.64 32.30 9.87
CA ARG A 230 7.08 31.25 10.73
C ARG A 230 7.82 31.16 12.07
N LYS A 231 7.09 30.73 13.09
CA LYS A 231 7.69 30.34 14.38
C LYS A 231 8.65 29.18 14.16
N ILE A 232 9.79 29.19 14.85
CA ILE A 232 10.76 28.09 14.87
C ILE A 232 10.02 26.77 15.15
N LYS A 233 10.29 25.73 14.34
CA LYS A 233 9.67 24.38 14.39
C LYS A 233 8.22 24.25 13.89
N ALA A 234 7.64 25.24 13.23
CA ALA A 234 6.24 25.16 12.76
C ALA A 234 5.91 23.91 11.89
N LEU A 235 6.86 23.46 11.06
CA LEU A 235 6.73 22.28 10.22
C LEU A 235 7.52 21.06 10.71
N LYS A 236 8.05 21.13 11.93
CA LYS A 236 8.69 19.97 12.55
C LYS A 236 7.65 19.15 13.32
N ARG A 237 7.76 17.83 13.26
CA ARG A 237 6.85 16.90 13.94
C ARG A 237 7.62 15.86 14.74
N ASP A 238 6.96 15.35 15.77
CA ASP A 238 7.50 14.28 16.59
C ASP A 238 6.71 13.01 16.28
N PHE A 239 7.39 12.02 15.70
CA PHE A 239 6.77 10.76 15.30
C PHE A 239 7.03 9.68 16.36
N LEU A 240 6.02 8.89 16.72
CA LEU A 240 6.21 7.67 17.51
C LEU A 240 6.32 6.49 16.54
N ILE A 241 7.47 5.82 16.53
CA ILE A 241 7.75 4.69 15.64
C ILE A 241 8.33 3.57 16.49
N ASP A 242 7.69 2.40 16.49
CA ASP A 242 8.10 1.22 17.26
C ASP A 242 8.40 1.53 18.75
N GLY A 243 7.57 2.40 19.35
CA GLY A 243 7.70 2.83 20.75
C GLY A 243 8.75 3.92 21.00
N VAL A 244 9.48 4.38 19.98
CA VAL A 244 10.50 5.43 20.08
C VAL A 244 9.98 6.76 19.54
N VAL A 245 10.13 7.83 20.30
CA VAL A 245 9.78 9.19 19.85
C VAL A 245 10.94 9.83 19.10
N TYR A 246 10.73 10.11 17.83
CA TYR A 246 11.66 10.84 16.97
C TYR A 246 11.24 12.30 16.89
N GLU A 247 11.88 13.14 17.72
CA GLU A 247 11.54 14.55 17.79
C GLU A 247 12.06 15.38 16.61
N ASN A 248 11.37 16.47 16.30
CA ASN A 248 11.81 17.53 15.40
C ASN A 248 12.11 17.05 13.96
N VAL A 249 11.39 16.04 13.47
CA VAL A 249 11.47 15.59 12.07
C VAL A 249 11.02 16.71 11.14
N ASN A 250 11.80 16.99 10.11
CA ASN A 250 11.55 18.08 9.17
C ASN A 250 10.51 17.68 8.11
N CYS A 251 9.30 18.20 8.20
CA CYS A 251 8.20 17.94 7.25
C CYS A 251 7.84 19.20 6.46
N GLU A 252 8.87 19.84 5.86
CA GLU A 252 8.72 21.14 5.19
C GLU A 252 8.19 21.08 3.76
N TYR A 253 8.08 19.88 3.18
CA TYR A 253 7.60 19.70 1.81
C TYR A 253 6.09 19.55 1.79
N HIS A 254 5.48 20.03 0.72
CA HIS A 254 4.04 19.89 0.52
C HIS A 254 3.65 19.56 -0.92
N TYR A 255 2.74 18.61 -1.06
CA TYR A 255 1.98 18.36 -2.28
C TYR A 255 0.73 19.23 -2.27
N LYS A 256 0.53 20.04 -3.31
CA LYS A 256 -0.51 21.08 -3.31
C LYS A 256 -1.80 20.62 -3.99
N LEU A 257 -2.75 20.17 -3.18
CA LEU A 257 -4.09 19.76 -3.62
C LEU A 257 -4.95 21.00 -3.91
N GLU A 258 -4.65 21.68 -5.01
CA GLU A 258 -5.17 23.01 -5.31
C GLU A 258 -6.54 23.02 -5.97
N ARG A 259 -6.95 21.91 -6.58
CA ARG A 259 -8.23 21.77 -7.25
C ARG A 259 -8.74 20.35 -7.11
N TYR A 260 -10.06 20.19 -7.21
CA TYR A 260 -10.69 18.88 -7.16
C TYR A 260 -10.13 17.92 -8.22
N ASP A 261 -10.25 16.64 -7.93
CA ASP A 261 -10.07 15.56 -8.90
C ASP A 261 -10.88 15.89 -10.17
N ASP A 262 -10.32 15.57 -11.34
CA ASP A 262 -10.92 15.75 -12.68
C ASP A 262 -11.24 17.19 -13.12
N SER A 263 -10.85 18.19 -12.33
CA SER A 263 -11.11 19.60 -12.68
C SER A 263 -10.22 20.09 -13.84
N ASN A 264 -9.22 19.32 -14.27
CA ASN A 264 -8.31 19.62 -15.39
C ASN A 264 -7.71 21.04 -15.33
N GLY A 265 -7.34 21.49 -14.12
CA GLY A 265 -6.79 22.83 -13.92
C GLY A 265 -7.82 23.97 -13.97
N LYS A 266 -9.11 23.66 -14.12
CA LYS A 266 -10.24 24.59 -14.09
C LYS A 266 -10.98 24.46 -12.75
N GLY A 267 -11.74 25.48 -12.36
CA GLY A 267 -12.52 25.47 -11.11
C GLY A 267 -11.85 26.14 -9.91
N THR A 268 -12.52 26.02 -8.76
CA THR A 268 -12.16 26.72 -7.51
C THR A 268 -10.78 26.28 -7.01
N TYR A 269 -9.99 27.26 -6.59
CA TYR A 269 -8.68 27.02 -5.98
C TYR A 269 -8.82 26.79 -4.48
N TYR A 270 -8.19 25.73 -3.98
CA TYR A 270 -8.18 25.31 -2.59
C TYR A 270 -6.76 25.34 -2.02
N PHE A 271 -6.66 25.57 -0.71
CA PHE A 271 -5.39 25.58 0.00
C PHE A 271 -5.08 24.24 0.68
N ASN A 272 -5.61 23.12 0.18
CA ASN A 272 -5.33 21.81 0.76
C ASN A 272 -3.91 21.32 0.44
N ARG A 273 -3.27 20.63 1.38
CA ARG A 273 -1.89 20.18 1.30
C ARG A 273 -1.70 18.81 1.93
N ILE A 274 -0.75 18.04 1.39
CA ILE A 274 -0.12 16.92 2.09
C ILE A 274 1.27 17.38 2.52
N TYR A 275 1.51 17.48 3.83
CA TYR A 275 2.82 17.82 4.38
C TYR A 275 3.62 16.55 4.63
N PHE A 276 4.88 16.54 4.18
CA PHE A 276 5.75 15.39 4.32
C PHE A 276 7.23 15.78 4.48
N GLY A 277 8.03 14.80 4.89
CA GLY A 277 9.48 14.93 5.09
C GLY A 277 10.23 13.68 4.69
N PHE A 278 11.49 13.83 4.25
CA PHE A 278 12.41 12.70 4.10
C PHE A 278 12.98 12.32 5.47
N PHE A 279 12.77 11.09 5.88
CA PHE A 279 13.13 10.56 7.18
C PHE A 279 14.29 9.58 7.04
N ASN A 280 15.46 9.95 7.55
CA ASN A 280 16.72 9.20 7.43
C ASN A 280 17.31 8.82 8.81
N ARG A 281 16.51 8.90 9.88
CA ARG A 281 16.98 8.66 11.27
C ARG A 281 16.85 7.20 11.73
N ILE A 282 16.08 6.38 11.01
CA ILE A 282 15.97 4.93 11.27
C ILE A 282 17.06 4.22 10.48
N ASP A 283 17.07 4.45 9.16
CA ASP A 283 18.09 3.96 8.25
C ASP A 283 18.54 5.14 7.36
N PRO A 284 19.79 5.61 7.51
CA PRO A 284 20.34 6.68 6.68
C PRO A 284 20.48 6.31 5.19
N GLU A 285 20.71 5.03 4.89
CA GLU A 285 20.92 4.53 3.52
C GLU A 285 19.59 4.22 2.83
N ASN A 286 18.57 3.85 3.61
CA ASN A 286 17.21 3.60 3.12
C ASN A 286 16.19 4.56 3.76
N PRO A 287 16.29 5.88 3.46
CA PRO A 287 15.36 6.84 4.01
C PRO A 287 13.91 6.57 3.56
N LYS A 288 12.96 6.94 4.42
CA LYS A 288 11.51 6.80 4.17
C LYS A 288 10.85 8.16 4.03
N ILE A 289 9.63 8.21 3.49
CA ILE A 289 8.81 9.41 3.48
C ILE A 289 7.91 9.42 4.72
N SER A 290 7.96 10.51 5.48
CA SER A 290 7.10 10.75 6.64
C SER A 290 5.95 11.68 6.27
N ILE A 291 4.70 11.29 6.55
CA ILE A 291 3.48 12.05 6.27
C ILE A 291 3.01 12.72 7.56
N ALA A 292 3.12 14.04 7.61
CA ALA A 292 2.84 14.84 8.80
C ALA A 292 1.38 15.30 8.91
N HIS A 293 0.74 15.59 7.78
CA HIS A 293 -0.60 16.18 7.75
C HIS A 293 -1.19 16.04 6.35
N ILE A 294 -2.47 15.70 6.27
CA ILE A 294 -3.26 15.77 5.04
C ILE A 294 -4.49 16.61 5.38
N GLY A 295 -4.63 17.79 4.77
CA GLY A 295 -5.65 18.72 5.23
C GLY A 295 -5.51 20.13 4.67
N GLU A 296 -6.18 21.08 5.33
CA GLU A 296 -5.99 22.52 5.08
C GLU A 296 -4.53 22.94 5.30
N HIS A 297 -4.14 24.06 4.69
CA HIS A 297 -2.83 24.65 4.88
C HIS A 297 -2.55 25.04 6.35
N LEU A 298 -1.39 24.65 6.87
CA LEU A 298 -0.89 24.91 8.23
C LEU A 298 -0.19 26.25 8.43
#